data_AF-A0A927VM24-F1
#
_entry.id   AF-A0A927VM24-F1
#
_cell.length_a   1.000
_cell.length_b   1.000
_cell.length_c   1.000
_cell.angle_alpha   90.00
_cell.angle_beta   90.00
_cell.angle_gamma   90.00
#
_symmetry.space_group_name_H-M   'P 1'
#
loop_
_entity.id
_entity.type
_entity.pdbx_description
1 polymer ?
#
loop_
_entity_poly.entity_id
_entity_poly.type
_entity_poly.pdbx_seq_one_letter_code
_entity_poly.pdbx_strand_id
1 'polypeptide(L)'
;VIGENTCDGKKKMYELMSDFKDVFVMDLPNSQSEKGLALYKEECLKLKAYVEEKFGIEITDEKMREAVKLENSIRRAKKELIDVMKNDPCPVSGMDMFKLLYGSDFKFDRTVIVDELKSIKAKIENEYKEGKMLEKKPRIVVTGCPIGGVTEKVIKAIEDNGGVVVAMENCVGAKQYDRLVDEDAEDIWGALAERYLNIGCSVMTPNPNRYDLLGRTIDEYKADGVLEMTLQACHTYNVEHKSIEKFCTEEKKVPYFMVETDYSTADVAQLNTRIAAFIEML
;
A
#
# COMPACT_ATOMS: atom_id res chain seq x y z
N VAL A 1 -4.21 17.87 11.82
CA VAL A 1 -3.82 17.06 10.65
C VAL A 1 -2.31 16.88 10.72
N ILE A 2 -1.81 15.66 10.50
CA ILE A 2 -0.38 15.41 10.31
C ILE A 2 -0.18 15.28 8.80
N GLY A 3 0.58 16.19 8.22
CA GLY A 3 0.94 16.19 6.81
C GLY A 3 2.42 15.84 6.62
N GLU A 4 2.78 15.64 5.36
CA GLU A 4 4.10 15.23 4.92
C GLU A 4 4.42 15.89 3.57
N ASN A 5 5.64 16.39 3.39
CA ASN A 5 6.03 17.12 2.18
C ASN A 5 6.47 16.20 1.01
N THR A 6 5.74 15.11 0.78
CA THR A 6 6.06 14.08 -0.24
C THR A 6 6.02 14.60 -1.67
N CYS A 7 4.83 14.90 -2.20
CA CYS A 7 4.67 15.44 -3.55
C CYS A 7 4.35 16.95 -3.49
N ASP A 8 4.71 17.68 -4.54
CA ASP A 8 4.54 19.14 -4.61
C ASP A 8 3.09 19.56 -4.33
N GLY A 9 2.13 18.81 -4.89
CA GLY A 9 0.70 19.04 -4.65
C GLY A 9 0.32 18.95 -3.18
N LYS A 10 0.74 17.89 -2.46
CA LYS A 10 0.47 17.74 -1.03
C LYS A 10 1.14 18.83 -0.21
N LYS A 11 2.41 19.14 -0.51
CA LYS A 11 3.17 20.18 0.19
C LYS A 11 2.44 21.53 0.17
N LYS A 12 2.02 21.99 -1.01
CA LYS A 12 1.29 23.27 -1.14
C LYS A 12 -0.14 23.19 -0.60
N MET A 13 -0.80 22.03 -0.73
CA MET A 13 -2.14 21.82 -0.17
C MET A 13 -2.16 21.92 1.35
N TYR A 14 -1.14 21.43 2.06
CA TYR A 14 -1.05 21.57 3.51
C TYR A 14 -0.87 23.02 3.97
N GLU A 15 -0.17 23.86 3.20
CA GLU A 15 -0.09 25.30 3.48
C GLU A 15 -1.47 25.96 3.38
N LEU A 16 -2.24 25.67 2.33
CA LEU A 16 -3.61 26.17 2.19
C LEU A 16 -4.54 25.63 3.28
N MET A 17 -4.35 24.38 3.68
CA MET A 17 -5.14 23.76 4.76
C MET A 17 -4.86 24.40 6.12
N SER A 18 -3.65 24.91 6.34
CA SER A 18 -3.26 25.56 7.60
C SER A 18 -4.07 26.83 7.89
N ASP A 19 -4.70 27.44 6.88
CA ASP A 19 -5.59 28.59 7.06
C ASP A 19 -6.86 28.25 7.86
N PHE A 20 -7.28 26.97 7.90
CA PHE A 20 -8.55 26.56 8.52
C PHE A 20 -8.49 25.28 9.37
N LYS A 21 -7.33 24.65 9.49
CA LYS A 21 -7.08 23.49 10.38
C LYS A 21 -5.68 23.58 10.98
N ASP A 22 -5.53 23.04 12.19
CA ASP A 22 -4.20 22.77 12.74
C ASP A 22 -3.49 21.70 11.89
N VAL A 23 -2.39 22.07 11.25
CA VAL A 23 -1.56 21.17 10.42
C VAL A 23 -0.14 21.15 10.95
N PHE A 24 0.37 19.95 11.26
CA PHE A 24 1.79 19.71 11.51
C PHE A 24 2.38 19.01 10.28
N VAL A 25 3.35 19.59 9.61
CA VAL A 25 3.97 19.02 8.41
C VAL A 25 5.34 18.44 8.75
N MET A 26 5.52 17.14 8.52
CA MET A 26 6.81 16.46 8.63
C MET A 26 7.64 16.67 7.37
N ASP A 27 8.95 16.89 7.55
CA ASP A 27 9.93 16.95 6.45
C ASP A 27 10.44 15.54 6.08
N LEU A 28 9.87 14.96 5.03
CA LEU A 28 10.32 13.68 4.49
C LEU A 28 11.52 13.89 3.55
N PRO A 29 12.66 13.21 3.80
CA PRO A 29 13.76 13.22 2.84
C PRO A 29 13.34 12.62 1.49
N ASN A 30 14.02 13.04 0.42
CA ASN A 30 13.83 12.51 -0.93
C ASN A 30 14.79 11.34 -1.26
N SER A 31 15.57 10.86 -0.28
CA SER A 31 16.46 9.72 -0.44
C SER A 31 16.47 8.85 0.82
N GLN A 32 16.70 7.56 0.63
CA GLN A 32 16.77 6.55 1.69
C GLN A 32 18.20 6.37 2.22
N SER A 33 18.99 7.46 2.23
CA SER A 33 20.38 7.47 2.70
C SER A 33 20.46 7.56 4.22
N GLU A 34 21.64 7.30 4.80
CA GLU A 34 21.88 7.48 6.25
C GLU A 34 21.55 8.89 6.74
N LYS A 35 21.87 9.93 5.94
CA LYS A 35 21.48 11.31 6.23
C LYS A 35 19.97 11.52 6.16
N GLY A 36 19.30 10.89 5.19
CA GLY A 36 17.84 10.89 5.11
C GLY A 36 17.21 10.23 6.33
N LEU A 37 17.75 9.10 6.78
CA LEU A 37 17.30 8.40 7.98
C LEU A 37 17.46 9.26 9.23
N ALA A 38 18.61 9.92 9.39
CA ALA A 38 18.84 10.84 10.50
C ALA A 38 17.82 11.99 10.51
N LEU A 39 17.57 12.63 9.35
CA LEU A 39 16.55 13.68 9.22
C LEU A 39 15.17 13.14 9.59
N TYR A 40 14.77 12.00 9.01
CA TYR A 40 13.43 11.46 9.22
C TYR A 40 13.20 11.04 10.68
N LYS A 41 14.21 10.48 11.35
CA LYS A 41 14.16 10.22 12.80
C LYS A 41 13.94 11.50 13.60
N GLU A 42 14.66 12.57 13.27
CA GLU A 42 14.47 13.88 13.91
C GLU A 42 13.04 14.39 13.74
N GLU A 43 12.46 14.25 12.55
CA GLU A 43 11.07 14.63 12.28
C GLU A 43 10.05 13.76 13.04
N CYS A 44 10.31 12.47 13.23
CA CYS A 44 9.50 11.63 14.13
C CYS A 44 9.54 12.14 15.58
N LEU A 45 10.70 12.57 16.07
CA LEU A 45 10.85 13.12 17.42
C LEU A 45 10.19 14.51 17.55
N LYS A 46 10.22 15.35 16.51
CA LYS A 46 9.47 16.61 16.48
C LYS A 46 7.97 16.36 16.50
N LEU A 47 7.47 15.39 15.74
CA LEU A 47 6.07 14.99 15.78
C LEU A 47 5.68 14.49 17.18
N LYS A 48 6.52 13.65 17.80
CA LYS A 48 6.34 13.21 19.18
C LYS A 48 6.15 14.41 20.11
N ALA A 49 7.09 15.35 20.12
CA ALA A 49 7.04 16.54 20.98
C ALA A 49 5.78 17.38 20.73
N TYR A 50 5.39 17.58 19.46
CA TYR A 50 4.17 18.29 19.10
C TYR A 50 2.90 17.60 19.65
N VAL A 51 2.82 16.27 19.56
CA VAL A 51 1.68 15.50 20.08
C VAL A 51 1.65 15.55 21.61
N GLU A 52 2.80 15.42 22.27
CA GLU A 52 2.93 15.54 23.73
C GLU A 52 2.44 16.91 24.22
N GLU A 53 2.89 18.00 23.60
CA GLU A 53 2.46 19.36 23.93
C GLU A 53 0.97 19.57 23.67
N LYS A 54 0.48 19.17 22.49
CA LYS A 54 -0.90 19.42 22.07
C LYS A 54 -1.92 18.74 22.97
N PHE A 55 -1.61 17.55 23.47
CA PHE A 55 -2.54 16.74 24.27
C PHE A 55 -2.18 16.66 25.75
N GLY A 56 -1.05 17.24 26.18
CA GLY A 56 -0.58 17.17 27.56
C GLY A 56 -0.29 15.74 28.01
N ILE A 57 0.29 14.94 27.11
CA ILE A 57 0.64 13.53 27.37
C ILE A 57 2.15 13.32 27.25
N GLU A 58 2.62 12.18 27.76
CA GLU A 58 4.00 11.73 27.57
C GLU A 58 4.01 10.42 26.77
N ILE A 59 4.85 10.37 25.73
CA ILE A 59 5.09 9.23 24.85
C ILE A 59 6.48 8.68 25.19
N THR A 60 6.54 7.75 26.14
CA THR A 60 7.80 7.08 26.49
C THR A 60 8.20 6.05 25.43
N ASP A 61 9.45 5.59 25.48
CA ASP A 61 9.94 4.55 24.59
C ASP A 61 9.21 3.22 24.83
N GLU A 62 8.82 2.91 26.08
CA GLU A 62 8.00 1.75 26.41
C GLU A 62 6.62 1.81 25.73
N LYS A 63 5.93 2.96 25.81
CA LYS A 63 4.64 3.15 25.12
C LYS A 63 4.80 3.03 23.60
N MET A 64 5.89 3.56 23.06
CA MET A 64 6.20 3.44 21.64
C MET A 64 6.45 1.96 21.25
N ARG A 65 7.17 1.19 22.07
CA ARG A 65 7.36 -0.26 21.86
C ARG A 65 6.06 -1.03 21.91
N GLU A 66 5.18 -0.75 22.86
CA GLU A 66 3.86 -1.37 22.96
C GLU A 66 3.03 -1.10 21.68
N ALA A 67 3.01 0.15 21.23
CA ALA A 67 2.34 0.53 19.99
C ALA A 67 2.97 -0.17 18.76
N VAL A 68 4.30 -0.24 18.68
CA VAL A 68 5.00 -0.95 17.61
C VAL A 68 4.64 -2.44 17.58
N LYS A 69 4.61 -3.11 18.74
CA LYS A 69 4.21 -4.53 18.84
C LYS A 69 2.79 -4.76 18.35
N LEU A 70 1.86 -3.90 18.76
CA LEU A 70 0.48 -3.94 18.27
C LEU A 70 0.43 -3.74 16.75
N GLU A 71 1.06 -2.69 16.23
CA GLU A 71 1.05 -2.42 14.79
C GLU A 71 1.71 -3.52 13.97
N ASN A 72 2.81 -4.11 14.43
CA ASN A 72 3.44 -5.23 13.76
C ASN A 72 2.55 -6.47 13.77
N SER A 73 1.83 -6.73 14.86
CA SER A 73 0.87 -7.84 14.91
C SER A 73 -0.27 -7.66 13.89
N ILE A 74 -0.74 -6.42 13.71
CA ILE A 74 -1.72 -6.06 12.67
C ILE A 74 -1.13 -6.24 11.27
N ARG A 75 0.10 -5.76 11.03
CA ARG A 75 0.79 -5.95 9.73
C ARG A 75 0.95 -7.42 9.37
N ARG A 76 1.39 -8.25 10.32
CA ARG A 76 1.47 -9.71 10.14
C ARG A 76 0.10 -10.30 9.80
N ALA A 77 -0.95 -9.94 10.54
CA ALA A 77 -2.31 -10.42 10.28
C ALA A 77 -2.84 -10.00 8.89
N LYS A 78 -2.57 -8.76 8.45
CA LYS A 78 -2.89 -8.30 7.10
C LYS A 78 -2.15 -9.10 6.04
N LYS A 79 -0.83 -9.29 6.19
CA LYS A 79 0.00 -10.08 5.26
C LYS A 79 -0.49 -11.54 5.19
N GLU A 80 -0.79 -12.13 6.33
CA GLU A 80 -1.35 -13.48 6.41
C GLU A 80 -2.71 -13.62 5.74
N LEU A 81 -3.59 -12.60 5.88
CA LEU A 81 -4.90 -12.61 5.22
C LEU A 81 -4.75 -12.51 3.70
N ILE A 82 -3.96 -11.57 3.18
CA ILE A 82 -3.77 -11.45 1.72
C ILE A 82 -3.07 -12.69 1.14
N ASP A 83 -2.21 -13.37 1.92
CA ASP A 83 -1.49 -14.56 1.46
C ASP A 83 -2.42 -15.74 1.11
N VAL A 84 -3.69 -15.74 1.54
CA VAL A 84 -4.67 -16.72 1.04
C VAL A 84 -4.90 -16.59 -0.47
N MET A 85 -4.68 -15.40 -1.05
CA MET A 85 -4.78 -15.15 -2.49
C MET A 85 -3.66 -15.81 -3.29
N LYS A 86 -2.62 -16.38 -2.63
CA LYS A 86 -1.58 -17.20 -3.28
C LYS A 86 -2.11 -18.55 -3.78
N ASN A 87 -3.27 -18.99 -3.28
CA ASN A 87 -3.98 -20.14 -3.83
C ASN A 87 -4.42 -19.87 -5.28
N ASP A 88 -4.41 -20.94 -6.09
CA ASP A 88 -4.85 -20.92 -7.48
C ASP A 88 -5.71 -22.18 -7.73
N PRO A 89 -7.03 -22.04 -7.97
CA PRO A 89 -7.79 -20.79 -8.13
C PRO A 89 -7.88 -19.91 -6.87
N CYS A 90 -8.18 -18.61 -7.04
CA CYS A 90 -8.29 -17.69 -5.90
C CYS A 90 -9.50 -18.02 -5.01
N PRO A 91 -9.37 -17.89 -3.68
CA PRO A 91 -10.45 -18.24 -2.76
C PRO A 91 -11.57 -17.20 -2.71
N VAL A 92 -11.23 -15.92 -2.92
CA VAL A 92 -12.18 -14.78 -2.90
C VAL A 92 -11.81 -13.77 -3.99
N SER A 93 -12.67 -12.78 -4.23
CA SER A 93 -12.36 -11.67 -5.12
C SER A 93 -11.29 -10.74 -4.53
N GLY A 94 -10.51 -10.11 -5.39
CA GLY A 94 -9.60 -9.04 -5.04
C GLY A 94 -10.35 -7.80 -4.53
N MET A 95 -11.57 -7.53 -5.00
CA MET A 95 -12.41 -6.46 -4.45
C MET A 95 -12.80 -6.70 -2.99
N ASP A 96 -13.21 -7.92 -2.63
CA ASP A 96 -13.52 -8.26 -1.24
C ASP A 96 -12.26 -8.16 -0.37
N MET A 97 -11.14 -8.69 -0.87
CA MET A 97 -9.86 -8.60 -0.18
C MET A 97 -9.43 -7.14 0.04
N PHE A 98 -9.58 -6.29 -0.98
CA PHE A 98 -9.34 -4.84 -0.87
C PHE A 98 -10.21 -4.22 0.23
N LYS A 99 -11.53 -4.48 0.21
CA LYS A 99 -12.47 -3.93 1.21
C LYS A 99 -12.11 -4.36 2.63
N LEU A 100 -11.70 -5.60 2.82
CA LEU A 100 -11.28 -6.12 4.12
C LEU A 100 -10.02 -5.42 4.63
N LEU A 101 -8.98 -5.33 3.80
CA LEU A 101 -7.71 -4.72 4.18
C LEU A 101 -7.82 -3.20 4.36
N TYR A 102 -8.42 -2.52 3.39
CA TYR A 102 -8.63 -1.07 3.43
C TYR A 102 -9.61 -0.66 4.53
N GLY A 103 -10.72 -1.39 4.68
CA GLY A 103 -11.72 -1.15 5.72
C GLY A 103 -11.16 -1.31 7.14
N SER A 104 -10.20 -2.23 7.35
CA SER A 104 -9.56 -2.42 8.64
C SER A 104 -8.79 -1.18 9.14
N ASP A 105 -8.35 -0.29 8.24
CA ASP A 105 -7.63 0.94 8.61
C ASP A 105 -8.53 2.01 9.24
N PHE A 106 -9.85 1.88 9.09
CA PHE A 106 -10.83 2.81 9.66
C PHE A 106 -11.36 2.35 11.03
N LYS A 107 -10.79 1.28 11.60
CA LYS A 107 -11.11 0.81 12.96
C LYS A 107 -10.39 1.68 13.99
N PHE A 108 -11.15 2.34 14.86
CA PHE A 108 -10.59 3.17 15.94
C PHE A 108 -9.92 2.33 17.03
N ASP A 109 -10.56 1.22 17.43
CA ASP A 109 -9.92 0.24 18.30
C ASP A 109 -9.02 -0.67 17.48
N ARG A 110 -7.71 -0.51 17.66
CA ARG A 110 -6.72 -1.28 16.92
C ARG A 110 -6.50 -2.68 17.49
N THR A 111 -6.87 -2.89 18.75
CA THR A 111 -6.64 -4.17 19.46
C THR A 111 -7.49 -5.32 18.90
N VAL A 112 -8.65 -5.01 18.33
CA VAL A 112 -9.57 -6.02 17.75
C VAL A 112 -9.19 -6.46 16.34
N ILE A 113 -8.37 -5.69 15.63
CA ILE A 113 -8.10 -5.89 14.20
C ILE A 113 -7.46 -7.27 13.96
N VAL A 114 -6.52 -7.69 14.80
CA VAL A 114 -5.80 -8.96 14.63
C VAL A 114 -6.75 -10.15 14.67
N ASP A 115 -7.64 -10.21 15.66
CA ASP A 115 -8.57 -11.32 15.84
C ASP A 115 -9.61 -11.37 14.73
N GLU A 116 -10.10 -10.21 14.28
CA GLU A 116 -11.02 -10.13 13.14
C GLU A 116 -10.37 -10.65 11.86
N LEU A 117 -9.17 -10.18 11.52
CA LEU A 117 -8.46 -10.61 10.31
C LEU A 117 -8.13 -12.11 10.35
N LYS A 118 -7.73 -12.64 11.51
CA LYS A 118 -7.50 -14.08 11.70
C LYS A 118 -8.78 -14.90 11.55
N SER A 119 -9.90 -14.42 12.09
CA SER A 119 -11.21 -15.07 11.95
C SER A 119 -11.64 -15.12 10.48
N ILE A 120 -11.48 -14.02 9.75
CA ILE A 120 -11.78 -13.94 8.32
C ILE A 120 -10.88 -14.88 7.52
N LYS A 121 -9.57 -14.89 7.77
CA LYS A 121 -8.62 -15.82 7.15
C LYS A 121 -9.05 -17.27 7.36
N ALA A 122 -9.32 -17.67 8.60
CA ALA A 122 -9.74 -19.03 8.93
C ALA A 122 -11.04 -19.42 8.21
N LYS A 123 -12.00 -18.50 8.10
CA LYS A 123 -13.23 -18.72 7.33
C LYS A 123 -12.92 -18.98 5.85
N ILE A 124 -12.13 -18.11 5.22
CA ILE A 124 -11.74 -18.24 3.80
C ILE A 124 -11.02 -19.57 3.56
N GLU A 125 -10.07 -19.93 4.42
CA GLU A 125 -9.31 -21.19 4.29
C GLU A 125 -10.20 -22.44 4.46
N ASN A 126 -11.20 -22.39 5.34
CA ASN A 126 -12.15 -23.48 5.52
C ASN A 126 -13.09 -23.61 4.31
N GLU A 127 -13.62 -22.48 3.82
CA GLU A 127 -14.46 -22.46 2.61
C GLU A 127 -13.68 -22.99 1.39
N TYR A 128 -12.40 -22.63 1.26
CA TYR A 128 -11.54 -23.16 0.20
C TYR A 128 -11.37 -24.68 0.28
N LYS A 129 -11.17 -25.24 1.48
CA LYS A 129 -11.09 -26.71 1.70
C LYS A 129 -12.40 -27.42 1.37
N GLU A 130 -13.55 -26.75 1.52
CA GLU A 130 -14.87 -27.25 1.14
C GLU A 130 -15.13 -27.16 -0.38
N GLY A 131 -14.18 -26.64 -1.15
CA GLY A 131 -14.33 -26.47 -2.60
C GLY A 131 -14.93 -25.14 -3.03
N LYS A 132 -15.13 -24.19 -2.11
CA LYS A 132 -15.61 -22.84 -2.44
C LYS A 132 -14.43 -21.95 -2.82
N MET A 133 -14.30 -21.73 -4.12
CA MET A 133 -13.28 -20.86 -4.71
C MET A 133 -13.82 -20.25 -5.99
N LEU A 134 -13.14 -19.21 -6.49
CA LEU A 134 -13.41 -18.66 -7.80
C LEU A 134 -13.01 -19.64 -8.90
N GLU A 135 -13.56 -19.46 -10.09
CA GLU A 135 -12.98 -20.08 -11.29
C GLU A 135 -11.55 -19.57 -11.51
N LYS A 136 -10.75 -20.35 -12.23
CA LYS A 136 -9.40 -19.93 -12.61
C LYS A 136 -9.47 -18.73 -13.55
N LYS A 137 -8.76 -17.67 -13.21
CA LYS A 137 -8.76 -16.37 -13.91
C LYS A 137 -7.33 -15.83 -14.02
N PRO A 138 -7.01 -15.00 -15.03
CA PRO A 138 -5.74 -14.27 -15.07
C PRO A 138 -5.52 -13.45 -13.80
N ARG A 139 -4.35 -13.63 -13.18
CA ARG A 139 -3.98 -13.11 -11.86
C ARG A 139 -3.25 -11.79 -12.01
N ILE A 140 -3.85 -10.71 -11.52
CA ILE A 140 -3.34 -9.35 -11.71
C ILE A 140 -2.77 -8.80 -10.41
N VAL A 141 -1.53 -8.31 -10.47
CA VAL A 141 -0.95 -7.47 -9.41
C VAL A 141 -1.16 -6.01 -9.79
N VAL A 142 -1.69 -5.22 -8.87
CA VAL A 142 -1.89 -3.79 -9.09
C VAL A 142 -0.79 -2.97 -8.40
N THR A 143 -0.13 -2.07 -9.13
CA THR A 143 0.90 -1.15 -8.60
C THR A 143 0.56 0.31 -8.91
N GLY A 144 1.40 1.24 -8.45
CA GLY A 144 1.24 2.68 -8.68
C GLY A 144 0.68 3.43 -7.47
N CYS A 145 -0.24 4.35 -7.74
CA CYS A 145 -0.90 5.18 -6.74
C CYS A 145 -1.85 4.35 -5.84
N PRO A 146 -2.17 4.82 -4.61
CA PRO A 146 -3.16 4.18 -3.76
C PRO A 146 -4.55 4.15 -4.39
N ILE A 147 -5.28 3.05 -4.18
CA ILE A 147 -6.68 2.88 -4.59
C ILE A 147 -7.61 3.09 -3.39
N GLY A 148 -8.72 3.80 -3.59
CA GLY A 148 -9.71 4.06 -2.56
C GLY A 148 -10.83 4.98 -3.04
N GLY A 149 -12.03 4.81 -2.48
CA GLY A 149 -13.21 5.53 -2.96
C GLY A 149 -13.45 5.23 -4.44
N VAL A 150 -13.56 6.28 -5.27
CA VAL A 150 -13.93 6.11 -6.69
C VAL A 150 -12.90 5.32 -7.50
N THR A 151 -11.62 5.33 -7.13
CA THR A 151 -10.58 4.59 -7.89
C THR A 151 -10.65 3.07 -7.72
N GLU A 152 -11.50 2.55 -6.81
CA GLU A 152 -11.81 1.11 -6.76
C GLU A 152 -12.43 0.60 -8.07
N LYS A 153 -12.93 1.51 -8.93
CA LYS A 153 -13.36 1.22 -10.30
C LYS A 153 -12.30 0.48 -11.14
N VAL A 154 -11.00 0.63 -10.83
CA VAL A 154 -9.93 -0.11 -11.51
C VAL A 154 -9.95 -1.59 -11.12
N ILE A 155 -10.09 -1.90 -9.83
CA ILE A 155 -10.24 -3.28 -9.35
C ILE A 155 -11.50 -3.89 -9.98
N LYS A 156 -12.61 -3.14 -9.94
CA LYS A 156 -13.87 -3.59 -10.54
C LYS A 156 -13.73 -3.87 -12.04
N ALA A 157 -13.08 -2.99 -12.79
CA ALA A 157 -12.86 -3.19 -14.22
C ALA A 157 -11.99 -4.43 -14.51
N ILE A 158 -10.99 -4.73 -13.69
CA ILE A 158 -10.20 -5.97 -13.84
C ILE A 158 -11.10 -7.21 -13.67
N GLU A 159 -11.90 -7.22 -12.61
CA GLU A 159 -12.68 -8.41 -12.24
C GLU A 159 -13.91 -8.61 -13.13
N ASP A 160 -14.57 -7.52 -13.55
CA ASP A 160 -15.70 -7.56 -14.48
C ASP A 160 -15.28 -8.07 -15.88
N ASN A 161 -14.01 -7.87 -16.26
CA ASN A 161 -13.44 -8.33 -17.53
C ASN A 161 -12.68 -9.67 -17.42
N GLY A 162 -12.93 -10.45 -16.35
CA GLY A 162 -12.48 -11.84 -16.25
C GLY A 162 -11.13 -12.06 -15.55
N GLY A 163 -10.46 -11.00 -15.09
CA GLY A 163 -9.27 -11.11 -14.24
C GLY A 163 -9.61 -11.30 -12.76
N VAL A 164 -8.58 -11.45 -11.93
CA VAL A 164 -8.68 -11.39 -10.46
C VAL A 164 -7.49 -10.61 -9.90
N VAL A 165 -7.75 -9.63 -9.03
CA VAL A 165 -6.66 -8.90 -8.36
C VAL A 165 -6.15 -9.74 -7.20
N VAL A 166 -4.89 -10.18 -7.27
CA VAL A 166 -4.30 -11.11 -6.28
C VAL A 166 -3.44 -10.41 -5.23
N ALA A 167 -2.90 -9.23 -5.56
CA ALA A 167 -2.21 -8.37 -4.61
C ALA A 167 -2.15 -6.93 -5.13
N MET A 168 -1.96 -5.99 -4.21
CA MET A 168 -1.65 -4.59 -4.51
C MET A 168 -0.28 -4.26 -3.92
N GLU A 169 0.62 -3.69 -4.70
CA GLU A 169 1.94 -3.25 -4.23
C GLU A 169 1.89 -1.85 -3.60
N ASN A 170 0.87 -1.04 -3.91
CA ASN A 170 0.77 0.38 -3.56
C ASN A 170 0.52 0.67 -2.05
N CYS A 171 0.30 1.95 -1.71
CA CYS A 171 0.15 2.43 -0.33
C CYS A 171 -1.11 1.96 0.42
N VAL A 172 -2.04 1.23 -0.23
CA VAL A 172 -3.18 0.57 0.45
C VAL A 172 -3.03 -0.96 0.46
N GLY A 173 -1.96 -1.48 -0.14
CA GLY A 173 -1.58 -2.88 -0.14
C GLY A 173 -0.23 -3.11 0.54
N ALA A 174 0.66 -3.83 -0.14
CA ALA A 174 1.88 -4.40 0.42
C ALA A 174 2.79 -3.37 1.12
N LYS A 175 2.89 -2.12 0.66
CA LYS A 175 3.66 -1.06 1.35
C LYS A 175 3.24 -0.83 2.81
N GLN A 176 2.00 -1.16 3.18
CA GLN A 176 1.50 -1.01 4.55
C GLN A 176 1.99 -2.11 5.49
N TYR A 177 2.19 -3.33 4.99
CA TYR A 177 2.38 -4.51 5.85
C TYR A 177 3.59 -5.38 5.52
N ASP A 178 4.31 -5.12 4.42
CA ASP A 178 5.49 -5.90 4.02
C ASP A 178 6.63 -5.79 5.04
N ARG A 179 6.95 -4.57 5.46
CA ARG A 179 8.04 -4.29 6.42
C ARG A 179 7.52 -4.06 7.82
N LEU A 180 8.16 -4.72 8.78
CA LEU A 180 7.94 -4.56 10.21
C LEU A 180 8.98 -3.62 10.80
N VAL A 181 8.64 -3.01 11.93
CA VAL A 181 9.60 -2.29 12.77
C VAL A 181 10.34 -3.31 13.63
N ASP A 182 11.64 -3.15 13.85
CA ASP A 182 12.35 -3.97 14.85
C ASP A 182 11.85 -3.64 16.26
N GLU A 183 11.18 -4.60 16.90
CA GLU A 183 10.53 -4.43 18.20
C GLU A 183 11.54 -4.38 19.36
N ASP A 184 12.72 -4.97 19.15
CA ASP A 184 13.75 -5.19 20.16
C ASP A 184 14.94 -4.22 20.00
N ALA A 185 14.93 -3.37 18.97
CA ALA A 185 15.96 -2.36 18.74
C ALA A 185 16.14 -1.45 19.95
N GLU A 186 17.39 -1.19 20.38
CA GLU A 186 17.68 -0.30 21.52
C GLU A 186 17.07 1.10 21.31
N ASP A 187 17.18 1.62 20.08
CA ASP A 187 16.58 2.88 19.64
C ASP A 187 15.28 2.62 18.85
N ILE A 188 14.15 2.60 19.57
CA ILE A 188 12.84 2.33 18.96
C ILE A 188 12.42 3.38 17.94
N TRP A 189 12.84 4.64 18.11
CA TRP A 189 12.54 5.73 17.18
C TRP A 189 13.37 5.61 15.90
N GLY A 190 14.62 5.15 16.00
CA GLY A 190 15.46 4.78 14.86
C GLY A 190 14.83 3.65 14.04
N ALA A 191 14.41 2.57 14.70
CA ALA A 191 13.74 1.44 14.03
C ALA A 191 12.42 1.86 13.36
N LEU A 192 11.64 2.74 14.01
CA LEU A 192 10.44 3.31 13.42
C LEU A 192 10.76 4.11 12.15
N ALA A 193 11.72 5.03 12.24
CA ALA A 193 12.16 5.85 11.12
C ALA A 193 12.65 4.98 9.95
N GLU A 194 13.46 3.97 10.23
CA GLU A 194 14.01 3.05 9.24
C GLU A 194 12.90 2.30 8.49
N ARG A 195 11.92 1.75 9.20
CA ARG A 195 10.80 1.02 8.57
C ARG A 195 10.05 1.89 7.58
N TYR A 196 9.68 3.11 7.98
CA TYR A 196 8.86 4.00 7.15
C TYR A 196 9.65 4.64 6.02
N LEU A 197 10.91 5.02 6.25
CA LEU A 197 11.77 5.55 5.21
C LEU A 197 12.02 4.51 4.09
N ASN A 198 12.09 3.22 4.45
CA ASN A 198 12.30 2.13 3.50
C ASN A 198 11.06 1.74 2.66
N ILE A 199 9.93 2.44 2.79
CA ILE A 199 8.78 2.24 1.89
C ILE A 199 9.16 2.72 0.48
N GLY A 200 8.94 1.87 -0.54
CA GLY A 200 9.23 2.16 -1.94
C GLY A 200 8.25 3.13 -2.61
N CYS A 201 8.18 4.38 -2.15
CA CYS A 201 7.37 5.43 -2.78
C CYS A 201 8.15 6.10 -3.91
N SER A 202 7.48 6.47 -5.01
CA SER A 202 8.11 7.13 -6.17
C SER A 202 8.69 8.52 -5.89
N VAL A 203 8.45 9.09 -4.71
CA VAL A 203 9.10 10.33 -4.25
C VAL A 203 10.55 10.13 -3.81
N MET A 204 10.96 8.88 -3.58
CA MET A 204 12.34 8.54 -3.20
C MET A 204 13.22 8.42 -4.45
N THR A 205 14.47 8.87 -4.36
CA THR A 205 15.47 8.67 -5.42
C THR A 205 16.85 8.31 -4.86
N PRO A 206 17.49 7.22 -5.35
CA PRO A 206 16.88 6.14 -6.13
C PRO A 206 15.82 5.38 -5.31
N ASN A 207 14.96 4.59 -5.97
CA ASN A 207 13.86 3.86 -5.33
C ASN A 207 13.96 2.31 -5.47
N PRO A 208 15.08 1.68 -5.09
CA PRO A 208 15.26 0.23 -5.27
C PRO A 208 14.24 -0.60 -4.48
N ASN A 209 13.76 -0.08 -3.35
CA ASN A 209 12.81 -0.74 -2.47
C ASN A 209 11.46 -1.01 -3.16
N ARG A 210 11.04 -0.19 -4.14
CA ARG A 210 9.83 -0.46 -4.95
C ARG A 210 10.01 -1.68 -5.85
N TYR A 211 11.17 -1.82 -6.49
CA TYR A 211 11.48 -2.94 -7.39
C TYR A 211 11.55 -4.26 -6.63
N ASP A 212 12.20 -4.26 -5.46
CA ASP A 212 12.25 -5.43 -4.58
C ASP A 212 10.84 -5.89 -4.19
N LEU A 213 10.03 -4.98 -3.64
CA LEU A 213 8.68 -5.31 -3.20
C LEU A 213 7.78 -5.76 -4.35
N LEU A 214 7.78 -5.03 -5.46
CA LEU A 214 6.98 -5.39 -6.64
C LEU A 214 7.43 -6.74 -7.20
N GLY A 215 8.74 -6.96 -7.29
CA GLY A 215 9.29 -8.21 -7.81
C GLY A 215 8.90 -9.42 -6.96
N ARG A 216 9.03 -9.32 -5.63
CA ARG A 216 8.55 -10.37 -4.71
C ARG A 216 7.05 -10.57 -4.81
N THR A 217 6.27 -9.49 -4.93
CA THR A 217 4.82 -9.57 -5.06
C THR A 217 4.39 -10.27 -6.35
N ILE A 218 5.05 -9.98 -7.48
CA ILE A 218 4.79 -10.67 -8.75
C ILE A 218 5.04 -12.19 -8.61
N ASP A 219 6.18 -12.57 -8.01
CA ASP A 219 6.58 -13.97 -7.89
C ASP A 219 5.71 -14.73 -6.88
N GLU A 220 5.53 -14.17 -5.67
CA GLU A 220 4.79 -14.80 -4.57
C GLU A 220 3.31 -15.06 -4.92
N TYR A 221 2.69 -14.13 -5.66
CA TYR A 221 1.30 -14.22 -6.04
C TYR A 221 1.08 -14.76 -7.46
N LYS A 222 2.17 -15.18 -8.15
CA LYS A 222 2.13 -15.79 -9.49
C LYS A 222 1.31 -14.93 -10.46
N ALA A 223 1.72 -13.68 -10.63
CA ALA A 223 0.99 -12.73 -11.47
C ALA A 223 1.11 -13.12 -12.95
N ASP A 224 -0.03 -13.18 -13.63
CA ASP A 224 -0.10 -13.30 -15.09
C ASP A 224 0.05 -11.92 -15.75
N GLY A 225 -0.28 -10.84 -15.03
CA GLY A 225 -0.11 -9.47 -15.50
C GLY A 225 0.06 -8.46 -14.36
N VAL A 226 0.68 -7.34 -14.67
CA VAL A 226 0.81 -6.18 -13.77
C VAL A 226 0.02 -5.02 -14.35
N LEU A 227 -0.92 -4.47 -13.57
CA LEU A 227 -1.65 -3.26 -13.93
C LEU A 227 -1.20 -2.10 -13.03
N GLU A 228 -0.58 -1.08 -13.61
CA GLU A 228 -0.24 0.15 -12.90
C GLU A 228 -1.37 1.17 -13.02
N MET A 229 -1.88 1.62 -11.87
CA MET A 229 -2.80 2.75 -11.81
C MET A 229 -2.05 4.00 -11.37
N THR A 230 -2.08 5.04 -12.20
CA THR A 230 -1.56 6.36 -11.86
C THR A 230 -2.72 7.35 -11.70
N LEU A 231 -2.70 8.12 -10.62
CA LEU A 231 -3.63 9.24 -10.45
C LEU A 231 -3.21 10.39 -11.37
N GLN A 232 -4.18 11.03 -12.02
CA GLN A 232 -3.93 12.28 -12.74
C GLN A 232 -3.20 13.29 -11.84
N ALA A 233 -2.22 13.97 -12.41
CA ALA A 233 -1.29 14.88 -11.72
C ALA A 233 -0.34 14.23 -10.69
N CYS A 234 -0.27 12.89 -10.60
CA CYS A 234 0.76 12.22 -9.80
C CYS A 234 2.06 12.03 -10.60
N HIS A 235 2.89 13.08 -10.62
CA HIS A 235 4.05 13.16 -11.51
C HIS A 235 5.11 12.09 -11.23
N THR A 236 5.43 11.83 -9.96
CA THR A 236 6.51 10.90 -9.60
C THR A 236 6.20 9.46 -10.02
N TYR A 237 4.96 8.98 -9.78
CA TYR A 237 4.51 7.69 -10.28
C TYR A 237 4.40 7.68 -11.81
N ASN A 238 3.86 8.75 -12.41
CA ASN A 238 3.73 8.86 -13.88
C ASN A 238 5.06 8.94 -14.63
N VAL A 239 6.17 9.28 -13.98
CA VAL A 239 7.50 9.22 -14.60
C VAL A 239 8.14 7.85 -14.35
N GLU A 240 8.07 7.34 -13.11
CA GLU A 240 8.69 6.07 -12.72
C GLU A 240 8.03 4.85 -13.38
N HIS A 241 6.76 4.95 -13.83
CA HIS A 241 6.06 3.84 -14.47
C HIS A 241 6.81 3.25 -15.68
N LYS A 242 7.62 4.05 -16.40
CA LYS A 242 8.41 3.56 -17.55
C LYS A 242 9.55 2.63 -17.16
N SER A 243 10.22 2.86 -16.03
CA SER A 243 11.24 1.94 -15.54
C SER A 243 10.60 0.72 -14.89
N ILE A 244 9.41 0.85 -14.30
CA ILE A 244 8.61 -0.28 -13.81
C ILE A 244 8.13 -1.16 -14.98
N GLU A 245 7.65 -0.58 -16.07
CA GLU A 245 7.27 -1.29 -17.30
C GLU A 245 8.43 -2.16 -17.81
N LYS A 246 9.64 -1.61 -17.88
CA LYS A 246 10.85 -2.35 -18.27
C LYS A 246 11.18 -3.46 -17.29
N PHE A 247 11.15 -3.17 -15.98
CA PHE A 247 11.38 -4.19 -14.96
C PHE A 247 10.40 -5.37 -15.09
N CYS A 248 9.10 -5.09 -15.26
CA CYS A 248 8.08 -6.11 -15.42
C CYS A 248 8.28 -6.93 -16.72
N THR A 249 8.49 -6.26 -17.86
CA THR A 249 8.51 -6.91 -19.18
C THR A 249 9.87 -7.51 -19.55
N GLU A 250 10.97 -6.84 -19.22
CA GLU A 250 12.33 -7.25 -19.58
C GLU A 250 12.95 -8.18 -18.54
N GLU A 251 12.76 -7.94 -17.24
CA GLU A 251 13.37 -8.76 -16.18
C GLU A 251 12.41 -9.85 -15.69
N LYS A 252 11.19 -9.48 -15.28
CA LYS A 252 10.20 -10.43 -14.75
C LYS A 252 9.46 -11.22 -15.82
N LYS A 253 9.52 -10.77 -17.08
CA LYS A 253 8.81 -11.38 -18.22
C LYS A 253 7.29 -11.48 -18.01
N VAL A 254 6.71 -10.50 -17.30
CA VAL A 254 5.27 -10.41 -17.04
C VAL A 254 4.67 -9.23 -17.83
N PRO A 255 3.56 -9.44 -18.57
CA PRO A 255 2.82 -8.37 -19.23
C PRO A 255 2.50 -7.21 -18.29
N TYR A 256 2.68 -5.99 -18.78
CA TYR A 256 2.46 -4.76 -18.02
C TYR A 256 1.50 -3.83 -18.76
N PHE A 257 0.59 -3.21 -18.03
CA PHE A 257 -0.33 -2.22 -18.57
C PHE A 257 -0.54 -1.06 -17.60
N MET A 258 -0.49 0.17 -18.10
CA MET A 258 -0.70 1.39 -17.30
C MET A 258 -1.99 2.10 -17.69
N VAL A 259 -2.75 2.49 -16.67
CA VAL A 259 -3.91 3.39 -16.78
C VAL A 259 -3.69 4.63 -15.93
N GLU A 260 -4.09 5.78 -16.47
CA GLU A 260 -4.21 7.02 -15.72
C GLU A 260 -5.70 7.30 -15.48
N THR A 261 -6.05 7.73 -14.27
CA THR A 261 -7.44 7.94 -13.84
C THR A 261 -7.52 9.00 -12.74
N ASP A 262 -8.73 9.51 -12.48
CA ASP A 262 -9.05 10.38 -11.36
C ASP A 262 -10.17 9.80 -10.47
N TYR A 263 -10.72 10.63 -9.59
CA TYR A 263 -11.85 10.29 -8.71
C TYR A 263 -13.23 10.56 -9.33
N SER A 264 -13.32 10.77 -10.64
CA SER A 264 -14.59 10.85 -11.36
C SER A 264 -15.03 9.47 -11.85
N THR A 265 -16.27 9.34 -12.31
CA THR A 265 -16.76 8.12 -12.99
C THR A 265 -16.77 8.27 -14.52
N ALA A 266 -16.21 9.37 -15.06
CA ALA A 266 -16.36 9.73 -16.47
C ALA A 266 -15.58 8.80 -17.43
N ASP A 267 -14.48 8.22 -16.95
CA ASP A 267 -13.57 7.36 -17.71
C ASP A 267 -13.86 5.85 -17.55
N VAL A 268 -14.90 5.47 -16.79
CA VAL A 268 -15.19 4.04 -16.47
C VAL A 268 -15.36 3.20 -17.74
N ALA A 269 -16.05 3.71 -18.77
CA ALA A 269 -16.23 3.00 -20.03
C ALA A 269 -14.88 2.79 -20.76
N GLN A 270 -14.03 3.82 -20.78
CA GLN A 270 -12.71 3.75 -21.40
C GLN A 270 -11.79 2.78 -20.65
N LEU A 271 -11.80 2.81 -19.32
CA LEU A 271 -11.05 1.89 -18.47
C LEU A 271 -11.45 0.45 -18.75
N ASN A 272 -12.75 0.16 -18.80
CA ASN A 272 -13.25 -1.19 -19.11
C ASN A 272 -12.76 -1.69 -20.47
N THR A 273 -12.89 -0.90 -21.55
CA THR A 273 -12.44 -1.33 -22.88
C THR A 273 -10.94 -1.63 -22.91
N ARG A 274 -10.11 -0.78 -22.30
CA ARG A 274 -8.66 -0.97 -22.33
C ARG A 274 -8.20 -2.13 -21.44
N ILE A 275 -8.83 -2.30 -20.28
CA ILE A 275 -8.53 -3.40 -19.36
C ILE A 275 -9.02 -4.73 -19.94
N ALA A 276 -10.17 -4.78 -20.59
CA ALA A 276 -10.65 -5.96 -21.31
C ALA A 276 -9.61 -6.45 -22.33
N ALA A 277 -9.12 -5.54 -23.18
CA ALA A 277 -8.09 -5.86 -24.16
C ALA A 277 -6.79 -6.36 -23.52
N PHE A 278 -6.40 -5.82 -22.36
CA PHE A 278 -5.24 -6.32 -21.62
C PHE A 278 -5.47 -7.73 -21.08
N ILE A 279 -6.64 -8.01 -20.48
CA ILE A 279 -6.97 -9.33 -19.94
C ILE A 279 -7.08 -10.37 -21.06
N GLU A 280 -7.63 -10.02 -22.23
CA GLU A 280 -7.71 -10.91 -23.40
C GLU A 280 -6.34 -11.33 -23.95
N MET A 281 -5.27 -10.58 -23.65
CA MET A 281 -3.90 -10.88 -24.08
C MET A 281 -3.14 -11.83 -23.13
N LEU A 282 -3.69 -12.13 -21.94
CA LEU A 282 -3.07 -13.00 -20.92
C LEU A 282 -3.48 -14.46 -21.09
#